data_AF-A0A6P7NZ77-F1
#
_entry.id   AF-A0A6P7NZ77-F1
#
_cell.length_a   1.000
_cell.length_b   1.000
_cell.length_c   1.000
_cell.angle_alpha   90.00
_cell.angle_beta   90.00
_cell.angle_gamma   90.00
#
_symmetry.space_group_name_H-M   'P 1'
#
loop_
_entity.id
_entity.type
_entity.pdbx_description
1 polymer ?
#
loop_
_entity_poly.entity_id
_entity_poly.type
_entity_poly.pdbx_seq_one_letter_code
_entity_poly.pdbx_strand_id
1 'polypeptide(L)'
;MAYPGYGGYGGQMPGMPGQGMPGQGMPGQGMPGQGMPPHGMPGGPMGGPMGGAPPQAGYGSYGGGFPGSYGAPPPAANDPMWASFTAIAGQDGEVDAEELQRCLTQSGFTGSYAPFSLDTCRIMIAMLDRDFTGKMGFSEFKELFTALNGWKQNFMMFDQDRSGTVEPHEMNQALNTMEGHNASKHESQCYRVSPQSLNAIIKRYNKGGRIYFDDYVACCVKLRTLTENFRRRDTMQQGAVTFQYDDFILCTMSI
;
A
#
# COMPACT_ATOMS: atom_id res chain seq x y z
N MET A 1 -41.85 -14.33 59.79
CA MET A 1 -41.36 -12.94 59.98
C MET A 1 -41.26 -12.32 58.59
N ALA A 2 -42.31 -11.66 58.09
CA ALA A 2 -42.74 -10.28 58.33
C ALA A 2 -41.94 -9.25 57.48
N TYR A 3 -42.61 -8.78 56.42
CA TYR A 3 -42.39 -7.55 55.59
C TYR A 3 -42.50 -6.26 56.44
N PRO A 4 -42.07 -5.04 56.00
CA PRO A 4 -42.50 -4.29 54.78
C PRO A 4 -41.38 -3.45 54.10
N GLY A 5 -41.50 -2.81 52.94
CA GLY A 5 -42.63 -2.39 52.08
C GLY A 5 -42.45 -0.91 51.66
N TYR A 6 -43.02 -0.54 50.50
CA TYR A 6 -43.20 0.82 49.90
C TYR A 6 -41.98 1.46 49.20
N GLY A 7 -42.06 2.12 48.03
CA GLY A 7 -43.13 2.59 47.12
C GLY A 7 -42.41 3.57 46.15
N GLY A 8 -42.48 3.46 44.82
CA GLY A 8 -43.58 3.92 43.96
C GLY A 8 -43.73 5.45 43.99
N TYR A 9 -43.33 6.18 42.93
CA TYR A 9 -43.81 7.50 42.41
C TYR A 9 -42.84 7.89 41.26
N GLY A 10 -43.23 8.13 40.00
CA GLY A 10 -44.46 8.70 39.48
C GLY A 10 -44.35 10.23 39.50
N GLY A 11 -43.88 10.85 38.40
CA GLY A 11 -43.77 12.31 38.30
C GLY A 11 -43.41 12.80 36.90
N GLN A 12 -44.41 12.89 36.02
CA GLN A 12 -44.40 13.78 34.85
C GLN A 12 -44.94 15.15 35.26
N MET A 13 -44.35 16.23 34.75
CA MET A 13 -44.95 17.58 34.69
C MET A 13 -44.03 18.53 33.86
N PRO A 14 -44.47 19.72 33.39
CA PRO A 14 -45.30 19.88 32.18
C PRO A 14 -44.86 21.05 31.24
N GLY A 15 -45.34 21.03 29.98
CA GLY A 15 -45.87 22.18 29.21
C GLY A 15 -45.01 23.42 28.84
N MET A 16 -44.67 23.50 27.53
CA MET A 16 -44.88 24.61 26.53
C MET A 16 -44.59 26.11 26.87
N PRO A 17 -44.28 27.00 25.89
CA PRO A 17 -44.88 27.07 24.54
C PRO A 17 -43.94 27.30 23.34
N GLY A 18 -44.47 27.03 22.15
CA GLY A 18 -43.82 27.24 20.87
C GLY A 18 -43.78 28.71 20.41
N GLN A 19 -42.72 29.02 19.65
CA GLN A 19 -42.59 30.13 18.72
C GLN A 19 -41.86 29.52 17.51
N GLY A 20 -42.45 29.41 16.33
CA GLY A 20 -42.83 30.53 15.49
C GLY A 20 -41.68 30.78 14.50
N MET A 21 -41.71 30.12 13.34
CA MET A 21 -40.87 30.46 12.19
C MET A 21 -41.09 31.92 11.79
N PRO A 22 -40.06 32.56 11.20
CA PRO A 22 -40.28 33.10 9.87
C PRO A 22 -39.16 32.70 8.90
N GLY A 23 -39.58 32.28 7.71
CA GLY A 23 -38.69 32.08 6.57
C GLY A 23 -38.10 33.41 6.08
N GLN A 24 -36.82 33.36 5.75
CA GLN A 24 -36.13 34.28 4.84
C GLN A 24 -35.59 33.37 3.74
N GLY A 25 -35.97 33.47 2.47
CA GLY A 25 -36.12 34.69 1.68
C GLY A 25 -34.92 34.76 0.74
N MET A 26 -34.97 34.01 -0.38
CA MET A 26 -34.07 34.21 -1.52
C MET A 26 -34.23 35.64 -2.06
N PRO A 27 -33.14 36.22 -2.58
CA PRO A 27 -33.27 37.10 -3.73
C PRO A 27 -32.38 36.59 -4.87
N GLY A 28 -33.03 36.10 -5.92
CA GLY A 28 -32.46 36.14 -7.26
C GLY A 28 -32.81 37.50 -7.90
N GLN A 29 -31.85 38.12 -8.58
CA GLN A 29 -32.00 38.84 -9.86
C GLN A 29 -30.72 39.63 -10.18
N GLY A 30 -30.33 39.61 -11.47
CA GLY A 30 -29.52 40.67 -12.08
C GLY A 30 -28.30 40.24 -12.89
N MET A 31 -28.50 39.74 -14.12
CA MET A 31 -27.53 39.92 -15.22
C MET A 31 -27.42 41.41 -15.58
N PRO A 32 -26.28 41.84 -16.14
CA PRO A 32 -26.35 42.39 -17.49
C PRO A 32 -25.27 41.84 -18.41
N GLY A 33 -25.66 41.50 -19.64
CA GLY A 33 -24.77 41.11 -20.72
C GLY A 33 -24.15 42.31 -21.46
N GLN A 34 -23.11 42.00 -22.24
CA GLN A 34 -22.53 42.72 -23.40
C GLN A 34 -21.17 42.02 -23.68
N GLY A 35 -20.76 41.56 -24.86
CA GLY A 35 -21.32 41.55 -26.21
C GLY A 35 -20.40 40.69 -27.10
N MET A 36 -20.96 40.14 -28.18
CA MET A 36 -20.23 39.68 -29.37
C MET A 36 -20.16 40.85 -30.37
N PRO A 37 -19.17 40.89 -31.28
CA PRO A 37 -19.44 40.45 -32.67
C PRO A 37 -18.27 39.73 -33.39
N PRO A 38 -18.48 39.20 -34.62
CA PRO A 38 -17.83 38.00 -35.16
C PRO A 38 -16.84 38.29 -36.32
N HIS A 39 -16.57 37.27 -37.16
CA HIS A 39 -15.98 37.21 -38.53
C HIS A 39 -14.67 36.38 -38.59
N GLY A 40 -14.47 35.38 -39.46
CA GLY A 40 -15.28 34.90 -40.59
C GLY A 40 -14.70 33.61 -41.23
N MET A 41 -15.57 32.92 -41.95
CA MET A 41 -15.26 31.98 -43.06
C MET A 41 -15.08 32.80 -44.35
N PRO A 42 -14.36 32.32 -45.38
CA PRO A 42 -14.89 31.37 -46.38
C PRO A 42 -13.81 30.34 -46.82
N GLY A 43 -14.03 29.26 -47.55
CA GLY A 43 -15.06 28.77 -48.48
C GLY A 43 -14.34 27.78 -49.41
N GLY A 44 -15.00 26.70 -49.84
CA GLY A 44 -14.42 25.60 -50.66
C GLY A 44 -14.01 26.01 -52.09
N PRO A 45 -13.81 25.06 -53.05
CA PRO A 45 -14.77 24.00 -53.35
C PRO A 45 -14.20 22.62 -53.75
N MET A 46 -15.17 21.75 -53.98
CA MET A 46 -15.22 20.32 -54.28
C MET A 46 -14.90 19.98 -55.75
N GLY A 47 -14.39 18.76 -56.04
CA GLY A 47 -14.41 18.15 -57.39
C GLY A 47 -13.48 16.94 -57.56
N GLY A 48 -14.02 15.76 -57.91
CA GLY A 48 -13.28 14.52 -58.29
C GLY A 48 -12.69 14.58 -59.72
N PRO A 49 -12.48 13.48 -60.48
CA PRO A 49 -12.67 12.04 -60.21
C PRO A 49 -11.47 11.11 -60.64
N MET A 50 -11.61 9.80 -60.37
CA MET A 50 -11.13 8.60 -61.11
C MET A 50 -9.86 8.64 -62.00
N GLY A 51 -8.94 7.67 -61.80
CA GLY A 51 -8.16 7.08 -62.90
C GLY A 51 -6.76 6.56 -62.57
N GLY A 52 -6.50 5.27 -62.83
CA GLY A 52 -5.17 4.78 -63.24
C GLY A 52 -4.50 3.67 -62.41
N ALA A 53 -4.66 2.41 -62.81
CA ALA A 53 -3.62 1.35 -62.71
C ALA A 53 -2.48 1.65 -63.73
N PRO A 54 -1.27 1.02 -63.76
CA PRO A 54 -0.91 -0.40 -63.46
C PRO A 54 0.55 -0.57 -62.90
N PRO A 55 1.30 -1.69 -63.06
CA PRO A 55 0.98 -3.12 -63.19
C PRO A 55 1.61 -4.04 -62.11
N GLN A 56 1.14 -5.28 -62.12
CA GLN A 56 1.62 -6.45 -61.39
C GLN A 56 2.79 -7.17 -62.11
N ALA A 57 3.86 -7.50 -61.38
CA ALA A 57 4.80 -8.61 -61.62
C ALA A 57 5.74 -8.69 -60.38
N GLY A 58 6.05 -9.83 -59.76
CA GLY A 58 5.77 -11.22 -60.06
C GLY A 58 5.90 -12.08 -58.81
N TYR A 59 5.36 -13.29 -58.93
CA TYR A 59 5.42 -14.34 -57.93
C TYR A 59 6.85 -14.93 -57.90
N GLY A 60 7.46 -14.98 -56.73
CA GLY A 60 8.76 -15.60 -56.49
C GLY A 60 8.80 -16.18 -55.09
N SER A 61 8.31 -17.41 -54.97
CA SER A 61 8.47 -18.26 -53.79
C SER A 61 9.90 -18.81 -53.76
N TYR A 62 10.65 -18.49 -52.72
CA TYR A 62 11.77 -19.30 -52.27
C TYR A 62 12.03 -19.04 -50.79
N GLY A 63 11.96 -20.12 -50.02
CA GLY A 63 12.19 -20.12 -48.58
C GLY A 63 13.57 -19.61 -48.20
N GLY A 64 13.62 -18.99 -47.03
CA GLY A 64 14.83 -18.62 -46.34
C GLY A 64 14.44 -18.23 -44.93
N GLY A 65 14.61 -19.16 -43.98
CA GLY A 65 14.36 -18.91 -42.58
C GLY A 65 15.24 -17.76 -42.07
N PHE A 66 14.62 -16.77 -41.44
CA PHE A 66 15.32 -15.77 -40.65
C PHE A 66 15.14 -16.07 -39.17
N PRO A 67 16.22 -16.17 -38.38
CA PRO A 67 16.14 -16.40 -36.95
C PRO A 67 15.86 -15.08 -36.23
N GLY A 68 15.01 -15.13 -35.21
CA GLY A 68 15.00 -14.19 -34.09
C GLY A 68 14.64 -12.74 -34.42
N SER A 69 13.34 -12.45 -34.48
CA SER A 69 12.85 -11.13 -34.09
C SER A 69 13.04 -11.00 -32.58
N TYR A 70 14.21 -10.53 -32.15
CA TYR A 70 14.38 -10.02 -30.79
C TYR A 70 13.63 -8.70 -30.73
N GLY A 71 12.33 -8.77 -30.43
CA GLY A 71 11.61 -7.64 -29.87
C GLY A 71 12.44 -7.12 -28.69
N ALA A 72 12.59 -5.79 -28.61
CA ALA A 72 13.30 -5.17 -27.50
C ALA A 72 12.78 -5.79 -26.19
N PRO A 73 13.66 -6.22 -25.27
CA PRO A 73 13.22 -6.73 -23.98
C PRO A 73 12.25 -5.72 -23.37
N PRO A 74 11.16 -6.16 -22.73
CA PRO A 74 10.27 -5.24 -22.04
C PRO A 74 11.10 -4.35 -21.11
N PRO A 75 10.73 -3.08 -20.86
CA PRO A 75 11.58 -2.14 -20.11
C PRO A 75 12.09 -2.67 -18.76
N ALA A 76 11.32 -3.58 -18.14
CA ALA A 76 11.68 -4.29 -16.91
C ALA A 76 12.88 -5.24 -17.06
N ALA A 77 13.12 -5.83 -18.24
CA ALA A 77 14.17 -6.82 -18.48
C ALA A 77 15.60 -6.26 -18.47
N ASN A 78 15.76 -4.94 -18.46
CA ASN A 78 17.06 -4.30 -18.23
C ASN A 78 17.37 -4.11 -16.73
N ASP A 79 16.42 -4.42 -15.83
CA ASP A 79 16.62 -4.29 -14.39
C ASP A 79 17.35 -5.52 -13.82
N PRO A 80 18.41 -5.34 -13.01
CA PRO A 80 19.14 -6.46 -12.39
C PRO A 80 18.25 -7.39 -11.55
N MET A 81 17.15 -6.89 -10.97
CA MET A 81 16.21 -7.70 -10.19
C MET A 81 15.21 -8.49 -11.04
N TRP A 82 15.08 -8.18 -12.34
CA TRP A 82 14.14 -8.85 -13.22
C TRP A 82 14.46 -10.33 -13.40
N ALA A 83 15.74 -10.68 -13.48
CA ALA A 83 16.17 -12.07 -13.56
C ALA A 83 15.77 -12.85 -12.28
N SER A 84 15.96 -12.24 -11.11
CA SER A 84 15.56 -12.84 -9.83
C SER A 84 14.05 -13.00 -9.71
N PHE A 85 13.28 -12.01 -10.17
CA PHE A 85 11.82 -12.05 -10.18
C PHE A 85 11.28 -13.13 -11.13
N THR A 86 11.72 -13.14 -12.38
CA THR A 86 11.25 -14.12 -13.37
C THR A 86 11.68 -15.56 -13.06
N ALA A 87 12.75 -15.75 -12.28
CA ALA A 87 13.15 -17.08 -11.83
C ALA A 87 12.19 -17.68 -10.78
N ILE A 88 11.39 -16.85 -10.11
CA ILE A 88 10.53 -17.27 -9.00
C ILE A 88 9.05 -17.06 -9.29
N ALA A 89 8.71 -16.15 -10.20
CA ALA A 89 7.35 -15.83 -10.56
C ALA A 89 6.66 -17.03 -11.20
N GLY A 90 5.38 -17.20 -10.86
CA GLY A 90 4.53 -18.20 -11.42
C GLY A 90 4.26 -17.98 -12.91
N GLN A 91 3.51 -18.91 -13.50
CA GLN A 91 3.10 -18.80 -14.92
C GLN A 91 2.20 -17.59 -15.20
N ASP A 92 1.57 -17.05 -14.16
CA ASP A 92 0.77 -15.84 -14.16
C ASP A 92 1.61 -14.54 -14.16
N GLY A 93 2.93 -14.65 -13.97
CA GLY A 93 3.83 -13.50 -13.94
C GLY A 93 3.81 -12.74 -12.61
N GLU A 94 3.29 -13.34 -11.54
CA GLU A 94 3.25 -12.80 -10.20
C GLU A 94 3.97 -13.74 -9.22
N VAL A 95 4.22 -13.26 -8.01
CA VAL A 95 4.92 -14.01 -6.95
C VAL A 95 4.00 -14.21 -5.76
N ASP A 96 3.76 -15.46 -5.37
CA ASP A 96 3.05 -15.81 -4.14
C ASP A 96 3.99 -15.95 -2.91
N ALA A 97 3.41 -16.20 -1.73
CA ALA A 97 4.18 -16.29 -0.49
C ALA A 97 5.18 -17.47 -0.46
N GLU A 98 4.87 -18.59 -1.10
CA GLU A 98 5.75 -19.76 -1.17
C GLU A 98 6.90 -19.54 -2.15
N GLU A 99 6.63 -18.88 -3.28
CA GLU A 99 7.62 -18.42 -4.25
C GLU A 99 8.56 -17.38 -3.64
N LEU A 100 8.02 -16.41 -2.89
CA LEU A 100 8.81 -15.41 -2.18
C LEU A 100 9.71 -16.06 -1.11
N GLN A 101 9.18 -16.98 -0.31
CA GLN A 101 9.96 -17.67 0.71
C GLN A 101 11.13 -18.45 0.09
N ARG A 102 10.85 -19.19 -0.99
CA ARG A 102 11.89 -19.91 -1.74
C ARG A 102 12.93 -18.96 -2.31
N CYS A 103 12.52 -17.84 -2.90
CA CYS A 103 13.43 -16.83 -3.41
C CYS A 103 14.40 -16.29 -2.34
N LEU A 104 13.85 -15.81 -1.22
CA LEU A 104 14.64 -15.21 -0.15
C LEU A 104 15.60 -16.22 0.49
N THR A 105 15.20 -17.50 0.54
CA THR A 105 16.05 -18.58 1.02
C THR A 105 17.17 -18.91 0.03
N GLN A 106 16.85 -19.10 -1.25
CA GLN A 106 17.82 -19.49 -2.29
C GLN A 106 18.82 -18.38 -2.61
N SER A 107 18.38 -17.12 -2.57
CA SER A 107 19.25 -15.96 -2.71
C SER A 107 20.19 -15.76 -1.51
N GLY A 108 19.99 -16.50 -0.42
CA GLY A 108 20.75 -16.31 0.82
C GLY A 108 20.48 -14.96 1.46
N PHE A 109 19.30 -14.36 1.23
CA PHE A 109 18.97 -13.02 1.71
C PHE A 109 19.14 -12.89 3.22
N THR A 110 18.73 -13.89 4.00
CA THR A 110 18.87 -13.89 5.46
C THR A 110 20.32 -14.07 5.92
N GLY A 111 21.22 -14.58 5.06
CA GLY A 111 22.61 -14.86 5.40
C GLY A 111 22.73 -15.92 6.48
N SER A 112 23.34 -15.56 7.62
CA SER A 112 23.44 -16.43 8.79
C SER A 112 22.17 -16.51 9.63
N TYR A 113 21.17 -15.67 9.35
CA TYR A 113 19.91 -15.65 10.08
C TYR A 113 18.98 -16.76 9.61
N ALA A 114 18.09 -17.18 10.51
CA ALA A 114 17.04 -18.15 10.20
C ALA A 114 16.22 -17.69 8.98
N PRO A 115 15.82 -18.63 8.10
CA PRO A 115 14.92 -18.32 6.99
C PRO A 115 13.61 -17.70 7.46
N PHE A 116 12.99 -16.88 6.60
CA PHE A 116 11.67 -16.32 6.89
C PHE A 116 10.61 -17.42 6.98
N SER A 117 9.67 -17.25 7.91
CA SER A 117 8.47 -18.11 7.94
C SER A 117 7.50 -17.74 6.83
N LEU A 118 6.63 -18.68 6.46
CA LEU A 118 5.63 -18.45 5.41
C LEU A 118 4.65 -17.33 5.81
N ASP A 119 4.32 -17.23 7.08
CA ASP A 119 3.47 -16.15 7.59
C ASP A 119 4.15 -14.79 7.42
N THR A 120 5.47 -14.68 7.66
CA THR A 120 6.21 -13.45 7.37
C THR A 120 6.21 -13.13 5.87
N CYS A 121 6.31 -14.12 5.00
CA CYS A 121 6.22 -13.89 3.55
C CYS A 121 4.83 -13.39 3.13
N ARG A 122 3.74 -13.91 3.74
CA ARG A 122 2.37 -13.42 3.48
C ARG A 122 2.21 -11.95 3.86
N ILE A 123 2.68 -11.57 5.04
CA ILE A 123 2.53 -10.19 5.52
C ILE A 123 3.42 -9.23 4.72
N MET A 124 4.58 -9.68 4.21
CA MET A 124 5.42 -8.91 3.28
C MET A 124 4.69 -8.60 1.97
N ILE A 125 3.96 -9.58 1.42
CA ILE A 125 3.14 -9.40 0.22
C ILE A 125 2.00 -8.43 0.51
N ALA A 126 1.25 -8.68 1.60
CA ALA A 126 0.14 -7.84 2.03
C ALA A 126 0.48 -6.35 2.21
N MET A 127 1.72 -6.02 2.57
CA MET A 127 2.18 -4.64 2.67
C MET A 127 2.13 -3.88 1.34
N LEU A 128 2.37 -4.57 0.23
CA LEU A 128 2.46 -3.96 -1.11
C LEU A 128 1.28 -4.29 -2.00
N ASP A 129 0.56 -5.37 -1.71
CA ASP A 129 -0.64 -5.82 -2.39
C ASP A 129 -1.79 -4.81 -2.21
N ARG A 130 -1.99 -3.95 -3.21
CA ARG A 130 -3.03 -2.91 -3.18
C ARG A 130 -4.38 -3.40 -3.68
N ASP A 131 -4.40 -4.49 -4.43
CA ASP A 131 -5.61 -5.04 -5.06
C ASP A 131 -6.13 -6.31 -4.38
N PHE A 132 -5.48 -6.74 -3.29
CA PHE A 132 -5.83 -7.89 -2.47
C PHE A 132 -5.79 -9.22 -3.24
N THR A 133 -4.89 -9.31 -4.21
CA THR A 133 -4.68 -10.54 -5.00
C THR A 133 -3.97 -11.63 -4.19
N GLY A 134 -3.30 -11.25 -3.10
CA GLY A 134 -2.41 -12.11 -2.32
C GLY A 134 -1.10 -12.42 -3.03
N LYS A 135 -0.78 -11.68 -4.10
CA LYS A 135 0.37 -11.87 -4.97
C LYS A 135 1.09 -10.56 -5.22
N MET A 136 2.29 -10.66 -5.77
CA MET A 136 3.19 -9.53 -5.97
C MET A 136 3.71 -9.45 -7.39
N GLY A 137 3.52 -8.31 -8.04
CA GLY A 137 4.13 -8.00 -9.33
C GLY A 137 5.56 -7.48 -9.22
N PHE A 138 6.23 -7.28 -10.35
CA PHE A 138 7.65 -6.88 -10.35
C PHE A 138 7.95 -5.52 -9.69
N SER A 139 7.06 -4.53 -9.88
CA SER A 139 7.26 -3.21 -9.28
C SER A 139 7.25 -3.28 -7.75
N GLU A 140 6.29 -4.03 -7.20
CA GLU A 140 6.15 -4.27 -5.77
C GLU A 140 7.32 -5.11 -5.24
N PHE A 141 7.75 -6.12 -6.00
CA PHE A 141 8.94 -6.91 -5.65
C PHE A 141 10.18 -6.03 -5.43
N LYS A 142 10.42 -5.04 -6.28
CA LYS A 142 11.53 -4.10 -6.09
C LYS A 142 11.38 -3.22 -4.84
N GLU A 143 10.16 -2.75 -4.57
CA GLU A 143 9.87 -1.98 -3.36
C GLU A 143 10.09 -2.83 -2.10
N LEU A 144 9.65 -4.09 -2.11
CA LEU A 144 9.87 -5.05 -1.02
C LEU A 144 11.36 -5.27 -0.79
N PHE A 145 12.12 -5.58 -1.84
CA PHE A 145 13.57 -5.84 -1.72
C PHE A 145 14.31 -4.64 -1.15
N THR A 146 13.92 -3.41 -1.55
CA THR A 146 14.52 -2.19 -1.00
C THR A 146 14.21 -2.04 0.48
N ALA A 147 12.96 -2.27 0.89
CA ALA A 147 12.55 -2.20 2.29
C ALA A 147 13.24 -3.26 3.16
N LEU A 148 13.27 -4.51 2.68
CA LEU A 148 13.93 -5.63 3.36
C LEU A 148 15.42 -5.36 3.60
N ASN A 149 16.13 -4.79 2.62
CA ASN A 149 17.53 -4.42 2.79
C ASN A 149 17.71 -3.35 3.88
N GLY A 150 16.84 -2.34 3.91
CA GLY A 150 16.87 -1.32 4.96
C GLY A 150 16.63 -1.90 6.35
N TRP A 151 15.66 -2.79 6.50
CA TRP A 151 15.39 -3.47 7.76
C TRP A 151 16.51 -4.41 8.19
N LYS A 152 17.09 -5.16 7.25
CA LYS A 152 18.25 -6.02 7.53
C LYS A 152 19.44 -5.20 8.02
N GLN A 153 19.76 -4.10 7.35
CA GLN A 153 20.83 -3.20 7.77
C GLN A 153 20.58 -2.63 9.17
N ASN A 154 19.35 -2.21 9.46
CA ASN A 154 19.00 -1.72 10.80
C ASN A 154 19.14 -2.83 11.86
N PHE A 155 18.65 -4.04 11.60
CA PHE A 155 18.80 -5.18 12.50
C PHE A 155 20.27 -5.47 12.81
N MET A 156 21.13 -5.47 11.79
CA MET A 156 22.57 -5.71 11.92
C MET A 156 23.30 -4.64 12.75
N MET A 157 22.75 -3.43 12.87
CA MET A 157 23.33 -2.40 13.75
C MET A 157 23.15 -2.73 15.24
N PHE A 158 22.08 -3.47 15.58
CA PHE A 158 21.75 -3.84 16.95
C PHE A 158 22.26 -5.25 17.31
N ASP A 159 22.20 -6.21 16.38
CA ASP A 159 22.72 -7.57 16.53
C ASP A 159 24.27 -7.62 16.36
N GLN A 160 25.00 -6.88 17.22
CA GLN A 160 26.46 -6.72 17.12
C GLN A 160 27.22 -8.04 17.34
N ASP A 161 26.67 -8.93 18.17
CA ASP A 161 27.24 -10.24 18.46
C ASP A 161 26.90 -11.29 17.39
N ARG A 162 26.06 -10.93 16.39
CA ARG A 162 25.57 -11.82 15.33
C ARG A 162 24.86 -13.05 15.87
N SER A 163 24.17 -12.91 17.00
CA SER A 163 23.33 -13.96 17.58
C SER A 163 22.12 -14.31 16.69
N GLY A 164 21.75 -13.42 15.77
CA GLY A 164 20.52 -13.55 14.98
C GLY A 164 19.26 -13.19 15.76
N THR A 165 19.44 -12.53 16.90
CA THR A 165 18.37 -12.06 17.77
C THR A 165 18.67 -10.67 18.29
N VAL A 166 17.63 -9.91 18.62
CA VAL A 166 17.75 -8.67 19.37
C VAL A 166 16.99 -8.75 20.68
N GLU A 167 17.46 -8.01 21.67
CA GLU A 167 16.80 -7.87 22.96
C GLU A 167 15.64 -6.88 22.90
N PRO A 168 14.66 -6.96 23.83
CA PRO A 168 13.53 -6.03 23.91
C PRO A 168 13.90 -4.54 23.88
N HIS A 169 14.99 -4.17 24.55
CA HIS A 169 15.43 -2.78 24.58
C HIS A 169 15.99 -2.32 23.22
N GLU A 170 16.72 -3.20 22.52
CA GLU A 170 17.26 -2.95 21.19
C GLU A 170 16.14 -2.84 20.16
N MET A 171 15.12 -3.71 20.24
CA MET A 171 13.90 -3.61 19.42
C MET A 171 13.23 -2.24 19.58
N ASN A 172 13.15 -1.73 20.81
CA ASN A 172 12.57 -0.41 21.07
C ASN A 172 13.36 0.70 20.36
N GLN A 173 14.70 0.67 20.43
CA GLN A 173 15.55 1.62 19.74
C GLN A 173 15.42 1.50 18.21
N ALA A 174 15.44 0.28 17.68
CA ALA A 174 15.31 -0.02 16.26
C ALA A 174 14.02 0.54 15.65
N LEU A 175 12.87 0.32 16.31
CA LEU A 175 11.58 0.84 15.87
C LEU A 175 11.55 2.37 15.84
N ASN A 176 12.10 3.03 16.88
CA ASN A 176 12.20 4.48 16.92
C ASN A 176 13.11 5.04 15.82
N THR A 177 14.23 4.36 15.51
CA THR A 177 15.14 4.75 14.42
C THR A 177 14.47 4.58 13.07
N MET A 178 13.75 3.48 12.83
CA MET A 178 13.03 3.27 11.56
C MET A 178 11.98 4.33 11.27
N GLU A 179 11.19 4.70 12.29
CA GLU A 179 10.21 5.77 12.15
C GLU A 179 10.87 7.11 11.80
N GLY A 180 12.06 7.39 12.34
CA GLY A 180 12.82 8.61 12.04
C GLY A 180 13.47 8.67 10.65
N HIS A 181 13.92 7.54 10.09
CA HIS A 181 14.63 7.52 8.79
C HIS A 181 13.70 7.52 7.56
N ASN A 182 12.45 7.06 7.69
CA ASN A 182 11.42 7.19 6.66
C ASN A 182 10.89 8.63 6.49
N ALA A 183 11.42 9.60 7.26
CA ALA A 183 11.10 11.03 7.17
C ALA A 183 11.70 11.73 5.92
N SER A 184 12.46 11.02 5.09
CA SER A 184 13.22 11.61 3.98
C SER A 184 12.56 11.44 2.61
N LYS A 185 11.25 11.70 2.51
CA LYS A 185 10.62 12.31 1.33
C LYS A 185 9.17 12.67 1.64
N HIS A 186 8.98 13.94 1.97
CA HIS A 186 7.75 14.70 1.73
C HIS A 186 6.58 14.70 2.74
N GLU A 187 6.70 14.23 3.98
CA GLU A 187 5.64 14.53 4.97
C GLU A 187 6.11 14.47 6.43
N SER A 188 5.92 15.59 7.12
CA SER A 188 6.45 15.94 8.45
C SER A 188 5.74 15.27 9.63
N GLN A 189 5.23 14.04 9.48
CA GLN A 189 4.60 13.32 10.60
C GLN A 189 4.99 11.84 10.62
N CYS A 190 5.98 11.52 11.45
CA CYS A 190 6.17 10.18 11.98
C CYS A 190 5.11 9.98 13.08
N TYR A 191 4.19 9.04 12.91
CA TYR A 191 3.28 8.64 13.99
C TYR A 191 4.12 7.96 15.05
N ARG A 192 4.40 8.68 16.14
CA ARG A 192 5.16 8.10 17.25
C ARG A 192 4.31 7.09 17.98
N VAL A 193 4.75 5.84 17.99
CA VAL A 193 4.10 4.81 18.78
C VAL A 193 4.34 5.09 20.27
N SER A 194 3.28 5.10 21.07
CA SER A 194 3.40 5.34 22.51
C SER A 194 4.23 4.25 23.19
N PRO A 195 4.98 4.56 24.27
CA PRO A 195 5.77 3.56 25.00
C PRO A 195 4.95 2.35 25.46
N GLN A 196 3.68 2.56 25.83
CA GLN A 196 2.76 1.49 26.21
C GLN A 196 2.47 0.54 25.05
N SER A 197 2.21 1.07 23.86
CA SER A 197 1.94 0.28 22.64
C SER A 197 3.21 -0.44 22.18
N LEU A 198 4.38 0.22 22.20
CA LEU A 198 5.66 -0.41 21.91
C LEU A 198 5.94 -1.59 22.84
N ASN A 199 5.69 -1.45 24.14
CA ASN A 199 5.87 -2.55 25.09
C ASN A 199 4.95 -3.75 24.80
N ALA A 200 3.71 -3.51 24.36
CA ALA A 200 2.80 -4.58 23.96
C ALA A 200 3.29 -5.29 22.69
N ILE A 201 3.75 -4.52 21.69
CA ILE A 201 4.32 -5.04 20.45
C ILE A 201 5.55 -5.91 20.75
N ILE A 202 6.51 -5.39 21.52
CA ILE A 202 7.74 -6.10 21.88
C ILE A 202 7.42 -7.44 22.57
N LYS A 203 6.48 -7.44 23.52
CA LYS A 203 6.05 -8.68 24.19
C LYS A 203 5.43 -9.70 23.23
N ARG A 204 4.74 -9.25 22.18
CA ARG A 204 4.08 -10.13 21.20
C ARG A 204 5.06 -10.87 20.29
N TYR A 205 6.21 -10.26 20.00
CA TYR A 205 7.26 -10.84 19.15
C TYR A 205 8.42 -11.46 19.95
N ASN A 206 8.46 -11.25 21.25
CA ASN A 206 9.45 -11.87 22.13
C ASN A 206 9.21 -13.37 22.29
N LYS A 207 10.23 -14.17 21.96
CA LYS A 207 10.27 -15.62 22.16
C LYS A 207 11.44 -15.95 23.09
N GLY A 208 11.13 -16.28 24.34
CA GLY A 208 12.16 -16.71 25.32
C GLY A 208 13.16 -15.61 25.70
N GLY A 209 12.74 -14.35 25.70
CA GLY A 209 13.59 -13.20 26.00
C GLY A 209 14.23 -12.54 24.78
N ARG A 210 14.09 -13.15 23.59
CA ARG A 210 14.78 -12.73 22.35
C ARG A 210 13.78 -12.52 21.21
N ILE A 211 14.12 -11.66 20.26
CA ILE A 211 13.33 -11.43 19.04
C ILE A 211 14.20 -11.83 17.86
N TYR A 212 13.77 -12.83 17.10
CA TYR A 212 14.50 -13.33 15.93
C TYR A 212 14.36 -12.38 14.74
N PHE A 213 15.28 -12.46 13.79
CA PHE A 213 15.24 -11.64 12.57
C PHE A 213 13.90 -11.74 11.82
N ASP A 214 13.33 -12.95 11.71
CA ASP A 214 12.01 -13.17 11.11
C ASP A 214 10.90 -12.38 11.82
N ASP A 215 10.82 -12.49 13.15
CA ASP A 215 9.84 -11.79 13.98
C ASP A 215 10.03 -10.26 13.96
N TYR A 216 11.28 -9.81 13.91
CA TYR A 216 11.63 -8.40 13.76
C TYR A 216 11.10 -7.84 12.44
N VAL A 217 11.40 -8.51 11.32
CA VAL A 217 10.93 -8.07 10.00
C VAL A 217 9.41 -8.11 9.95
N ALA A 218 8.78 -9.16 10.47
CA ALA A 218 7.34 -9.25 10.57
C ALA A 218 6.73 -8.05 11.30
N CYS A 219 7.31 -7.67 12.44
CA CYS A 219 6.89 -6.50 13.19
C CYS A 219 7.03 -5.20 12.38
N CYS A 220 8.18 -4.99 11.71
CA CYS A 220 8.43 -3.80 10.90
C CYS A 220 7.45 -3.67 9.73
N VAL A 221 7.17 -4.78 9.04
CA VAL A 221 6.20 -4.86 7.94
C VAL A 221 4.79 -4.49 8.43
N LYS A 222 4.33 -5.11 9.53
CA LYS A 222 2.99 -4.82 10.08
C LYS A 222 2.86 -3.38 10.53
N LEU A 223 3.86 -2.87 11.25
CA LEU A 223 3.85 -1.50 11.74
C LEU A 223 3.79 -0.51 10.57
N ARG A 224 4.65 -0.68 9.56
CA ARG A 224 4.64 0.15 8.36
C ARG A 224 3.29 0.14 7.66
N THR A 225 2.74 -1.05 7.41
CA THR A 225 1.46 -1.21 6.70
C THR A 225 0.31 -0.54 7.45
N LEU A 226 0.22 -0.73 8.77
CA LEU A 226 -0.79 -0.09 9.60
C LEU A 226 -0.63 1.44 9.63
N THR A 227 0.61 1.95 9.71
CA THR A 227 0.88 3.40 9.66
C THR A 227 0.49 3.99 8.31
N GLU A 228 0.80 3.32 7.20
CA GLU A 228 0.39 3.76 5.86
C GLU A 228 -1.13 3.76 5.69
N ASN A 229 -1.81 2.72 6.18
CA ASN A 229 -3.28 2.63 6.16
C ASN A 229 -3.95 3.71 7.01
N PHE A 230 -3.36 4.04 8.17
CA PHE A 230 -3.80 5.16 9.02
C PHE A 230 -3.61 6.50 8.29
N ARG A 231 -2.42 6.73 7.72
CA ARG A 231 -2.08 7.95 6.98
C ARG A 231 -3.02 8.24 5.83
N ARG A 232 -3.35 7.21 5.04
CA ARG A 232 -4.29 7.35 3.92
C ARG A 232 -5.67 7.86 4.35
N ARG A 233 -6.06 7.62 5.61
CA ARG A 233 -7.34 8.05 6.19
C ARG A 233 -7.24 9.33 7.01
N ASP A 234 -6.08 9.66 7.56
CA ASP A 234 -5.81 10.91 8.29
C ASP A 234 -5.53 12.06 7.32
N THR A 235 -6.49 12.38 6.45
CA THR A 235 -6.34 13.42 5.42
C THR A 235 -6.13 14.82 6.01
N MET A 236 -6.51 15.02 7.27
CA MET A 236 -6.32 16.27 8.00
C MET A 236 -5.04 16.31 8.84
N GLN A 237 -4.24 15.22 8.85
CA GLN A 237 -2.98 15.12 9.60
C GLN A 237 -3.11 15.49 11.08
N GLN A 238 -4.23 15.09 11.69
CA GLN A 238 -4.59 15.45 13.07
C GLN A 238 -4.20 14.36 14.08
N GLY A 239 -3.69 13.22 13.62
CA GLY A 239 -3.34 12.11 14.49
C GLY A 239 -4.53 11.24 14.90
N ALA A 240 -5.69 11.40 14.25
CA ALA A 240 -6.93 10.71 14.61
C ALA A 240 -7.79 10.41 13.38
N VAL A 241 -8.29 9.18 13.30
CA VAL A 241 -9.13 8.65 12.21
C VAL A 241 -10.37 7.97 12.78
N THR A 242 -11.51 8.12 12.10
CA THR A 242 -12.73 7.35 12.40
C THR A 242 -12.82 6.16 11.44
N PHE A 243 -13.00 4.96 11.98
CA PHE A 243 -13.21 3.74 11.18
C PHE A 243 -14.65 3.25 11.27
N GLN A 244 -15.20 2.82 10.14
CA GLN A 244 -16.33 1.89 10.14
C GLN A 244 -15.82 0.49 10.53
N TYR A 245 -16.68 -0.33 11.14
CA TYR A 245 -16.26 -1.66 11.61
C TYR A 245 -15.65 -2.52 10.50
N ASP A 246 -16.32 -2.61 9.36
CA ASP A 246 -15.84 -3.42 8.23
C ASP A 246 -14.50 -2.89 7.67
N ASP A 247 -14.34 -1.57 7.62
CA ASP A 247 -13.10 -0.93 7.18
C ASP A 247 -11.94 -1.19 8.15
N PHE A 248 -12.22 -1.21 9.45
CA PHE A 248 -11.26 -1.60 10.48
C PHE A 248 -10.84 -3.07 10.33
N ILE A 249 -11.79 -3.98 10.11
CA ILE A 249 -11.51 -5.40 9.90
C ILE A 249 -10.66 -5.59 8.64
N LEU A 250 -11.05 -4.97 7.53
CA LEU A 250 -10.27 -5.02 6.28
C LEU A 250 -8.84 -4.53 6.51
N CYS A 251 -8.68 -3.34 7.12
CA CYS A 251 -7.39 -2.72 7.37
C CYS A 251 -6.45 -3.55 8.27
N THR A 252 -7.00 -4.34 9.20
CA THR A 252 -6.20 -5.05 10.22
C THR A 252 -5.99 -6.52 9.90
N MET A 253 -6.96 -7.16 9.23
CA MET A 253 -6.93 -8.60 8.94
C MET A 253 -6.32 -8.91 7.57
N SER A 254 -6.23 -7.94 6.66
CA SER A 254 -5.55 -8.12 5.38
C SER A 254 -4.02 -8.08 5.49
N ILE A 255 -3.46 -8.03 6.70
CA ILE A 255 -2.01 -7.92 6.98
C ILE A 255 -1.46 -9.18 7.64
#